data_AF-A0A0P0LQD8-F1
#
_entry.id   AF-A0A0P0LQD8-F1
#
_cell.length_a   1.000
_cell.length_b   1.000
_cell.length_c   1.000
_cell.angle_alpha   90.00
_cell.angle_beta   90.00
_cell.angle_gamma   90.00
#
_symmetry.space_group_name_H-M   'P 1'
#
loop_
_entity.id
_entity.type
_entity.pdbx_description
1 polymer ?
#
loop_
_entity_poly.entity_id
_entity_poly.type
_entity_poly.pdbx_seq_one_letter_code
_entity_poly.pdbx_strand_id
1 'polypeptide(L)'
;MQWPIFKSKALNVQPWFLILLACYAILELSFNHRLLELAGDLQMKATPTQLHDIEIWGRIVSGLGLALLLMRWLDSFVKSRLTLLVLSCTLGLFSMWHLQKILVDTIVSGADQQDLMMSWRSQLSTLEALNGRILLRGETLLNGPAPDDIRPVMSALWASSLAGLLPDDLDSSSGAAQLIHGFFSPQFTSEQLTAAYRKTVMTPVVLGASLLFGLLNLCQFFAGLVALMLTFARQESMLERCKFWLLPSLTVLCLALSWWPGNVWTTSPAYQRVASPALWADKPYLAPFVEWSVRAEPAWADSVAWVHSVLLQDFEFKSPIGFFKDQ
;
A
#
# COMPACT_ATOMS: atom_id res chain seq x y z
N MET A 1 12.31 -20.50 43.08
CA MET A 1 12.87 -21.07 41.83
C MET A 1 12.76 -20.01 40.74
N GLN A 2 13.73 -19.10 40.66
CA GLN A 2 13.75 -18.05 39.63
C GLN A 2 14.43 -18.64 38.39
N TRP A 3 13.66 -18.84 37.32
CA TRP A 3 14.22 -19.19 36.02
C TRP A 3 14.95 -17.96 35.45
N PRO A 4 16.27 -18.01 35.23
CA PRO A 4 16.95 -16.96 34.51
C PRO A 4 16.79 -17.27 33.02
N ILE A 5 15.74 -16.76 32.37
CA ILE A 5 15.69 -16.77 30.91
C ILE A 5 16.60 -15.63 30.44
N PHE A 6 17.91 -15.92 30.39
CA PHE A 6 18.90 -15.04 29.78
C PHE A 6 18.57 -14.84 28.30
N LYS A 7 18.47 -13.58 27.86
CA LYS A 7 18.50 -13.25 26.43
C LYS A 7 19.90 -13.56 25.90
N SER A 8 20.08 -14.75 25.33
CA SER A 8 21.40 -15.21 24.85
C SER A 8 21.93 -14.40 23.66
N LYS A 9 21.05 -13.88 22.78
CA LYS A 9 21.44 -13.12 21.58
C LYS A 9 20.42 -12.03 21.25
N ALA A 10 20.88 -10.96 20.58
CA ALA A 10 20.03 -9.90 20.03
C ALA A 10 18.98 -10.49 19.07
N LEU A 11 17.76 -9.93 19.05
CA LEU A 11 16.64 -10.47 18.25
C LEU A 11 16.98 -10.56 16.75
N ASN A 12 17.66 -9.56 16.21
CA ASN A 12 17.95 -9.41 14.78
C ASN A 12 18.86 -10.51 14.18
N VAL A 13 19.54 -11.29 15.03
CA VAL A 13 20.41 -12.41 14.58
C VAL A 13 19.77 -13.77 14.87
N GLN A 14 18.55 -13.81 15.39
CA GLN A 14 17.87 -15.07 15.71
C GLN A 14 17.21 -15.65 14.45
N PRO A 15 17.54 -16.90 14.05
CA PRO A 15 17.02 -17.49 12.82
C PRO A 15 15.48 -17.53 12.75
N TRP A 16 14.81 -17.82 13.87
CA TRP A 16 13.33 -17.86 13.90
C TRP A 16 12.71 -16.49 13.60
N PHE A 17 13.35 -15.39 14.02
CA PHE A 17 12.85 -14.04 13.75
C PHE A 17 13.07 -13.66 12.28
N LEU A 18 14.20 -14.06 11.69
CA LEU A 18 14.44 -13.91 10.25
C LEU A 18 13.45 -14.71 9.41
N ILE A 19 13.10 -15.93 9.84
CA ILE A 19 12.06 -16.74 9.19
C ILE A 19 10.71 -16.02 9.25
N LEU A 20 10.33 -15.45 10.41
CA LEU A 20 9.10 -14.67 10.51
C LEU A 20 9.10 -13.45 9.58
N LEU A 21 10.20 -12.70 9.51
CA LEU A 21 10.33 -11.56 8.61
C LEU A 21 10.23 -12.00 7.13
N ALA A 22 10.84 -13.13 6.76
CA ALA A 22 10.76 -13.68 5.41
C ALA A 22 9.33 -14.11 5.05
N CYS A 23 8.67 -14.87 5.93
CA CYS A 23 7.27 -15.28 5.73
C CYS A 23 6.34 -14.06 5.60
N TYR A 24 6.53 -13.06 6.45
CA TYR A 24 5.78 -11.82 6.38
C TYR A 24 6.04 -11.06 5.06
N ALA A 25 7.29 -10.94 4.63
CA ALA A 25 7.62 -10.27 3.36
C ALA A 25 6.96 -10.97 2.16
N ILE A 26 6.92 -12.30 2.15
CA ILE A 26 6.24 -13.07 1.08
C ILE A 26 4.74 -12.77 1.07
N LEU A 27 4.10 -12.80 2.25
CA LEU A 27 2.67 -12.50 2.42
C LEU A 27 2.34 -11.08 1.97
N GLU A 28 3.13 -10.11 2.43
CA GLU A 28 2.96 -8.68 2.20
C GLU A 28 3.11 -8.29 0.73
N LEU A 29 4.19 -8.74 0.08
CA LEU A 29 4.40 -8.46 -1.35
C LEU A 29 3.29 -9.09 -2.19
N SER A 30 2.90 -10.33 -1.88
CA SER A 30 1.79 -11.00 -2.57
C SER A 30 0.44 -10.30 -2.36
N PHE A 31 0.19 -9.79 -1.16
CA PHE A 31 -1.01 -9.02 -0.85
C PHE A 31 -1.06 -7.73 -1.67
N ASN A 32 0.05 -7.00 -1.78
CA ASN A 32 0.13 -5.76 -2.56
C ASN A 32 -0.13 -6.01 -4.05
N HIS A 33 0.39 -7.11 -4.61
CA HIS A 33 0.06 -7.52 -5.99
C HIS A 33 -1.44 -7.70 -6.18
N ARG A 34 -2.06 -8.49 -5.30
CA ARG A 34 -3.50 -8.81 -5.37
C ARG A 34 -4.38 -7.58 -5.15
N LEU A 35 -3.97 -6.69 -4.26
CA LEU A 35 -4.67 -5.44 -4.00
C LEU A 35 -4.71 -4.56 -5.25
N LEU A 36 -3.61 -4.44 -6.00
CA LEU A 36 -3.57 -3.67 -7.24
C LEU A 36 -4.45 -4.28 -8.33
N GLU A 37 -4.44 -5.61 -8.47
CA GLU A 37 -5.29 -6.31 -9.44
C GLU A 37 -6.79 -6.07 -9.15
N LEU A 38 -7.21 -6.18 -7.89
CA LEU A 38 -8.60 -5.98 -7.48
C LEU A 38 -9.03 -4.51 -7.50
N ALA A 39 -8.14 -3.60 -7.08
CA ALA A 39 -8.41 -2.17 -7.12
C ALA A 39 -8.48 -1.65 -8.56
N GLY A 40 -7.60 -2.18 -9.43
CA GLY A 40 -7.49 -1.88 -10.84
C GLY A 40 -8.49 -2.59 -11.75
N ASP A 41 -9.39 -3.43 -11.23
CA ASP A 41 -10.42 -4.09 -12.02
C ASP A 41 -11.38 -3.07 -12.67
N LEU A 42 -11.07 -2.74 -13.92
CA LEU A 42 -11.79 -1.79 -14.77
C LEU A 42 -13.22 -2.22 -15.08
N GLN A 43 -13.54 -3.51 -14.91
CA GLN A 43 -14.85 -4.05 -15.23
C GLN A 43 -15.85 -3.96 -14.07
N MET A 44 -15.43 -3.39 -12.91
CA MET A 44 -16.25 -3.33 -11.69
C MET A 44 -16.84 -4.71 -11.33
N LYS A 45 -16.14 -5.79 -11.71
CA LYS A 45 -16.54 -7.19 -11.44
C LYS A 45 -16.18 -7.59 -10.02
N ALA A 46 -15.25 -6.88 -9.40
CA ALA A 46 -14.94 -7.00 -7.98
C ALA A 46 -16.23 -6.86 -7.17
N THR A 47 -16.71 -7.98 -6.62
CA THR A 47 -17.93 -7.98 -5.82
C THR A 47 -17.69 -7.17 -4.55
N PRO A 48 -18.73 -6.51 -3.98
CA PRO A 48 -18.59 -5.79 -2.71
C PRO A 48 -17.95 -6.62 -1.59
N THR A 49 -18.12 -7.95 -1.65
CA THR A 49 -17.48 -8.92 -0.75
C THR A 49 -15.96 -9.01 -0.93
N GLN A 50 -15.43 -8.98 -2.16
CA GLN A 50 -13.99 -9.03 -2.41
C GLN A 50 -13.27 -7.76 -1.93
N LEU A 51 -13.92 -6.60 -2.10
CA LEU A 51 -13.40 -5.33 -1.57
C LEU A 51 -13.41 -5.30 -0.04
N HIS A 52 -14.41 -5.92 0.59
CA HIS A 52 -14.44 -6.05 2.03
C HIS A 52 -13.35 -7.00 2.55
N ASP A 53 -13.13 -8.12 1.86
CA ASP A 53 -12.10 -9.10 2.22
C ASP A 53 -10.70 -8.52 2.14
N ILE A 54 -10.41 -7.75 1.08
CA ILE A 54 -9.10 -7.10 0.93
C ILE A 54 -8.88 -6.00 1.97
N GLU A 55 -9.96 -5.35 2.46
CA GLU A 55 -9.89 -4.41 3.58
C GLU A 55 -9.48 -5.09 4.89
N ILE A 56 -10.07 -6.25 5.17
CA ILE A 56 -9.73 -7.05 6.34
C ILE A 56 -8.27 -7.50 6.26
N TRP A 57 -7.86 -8.04 5.11
CA TRP A 57 -6.48 -8.47 4.88
C TRP A 57 -5.50 -7.31 4.99
N GLY A 58 -5.82 -6.13 4.44
CA GLY A 58 -5.00 -4.94 4.56
C GLY A 58 -4.69 -4.53 5.99
N ARG A 59 -5.69 -4.61 6.87
CA ARG A 59 -5.53 -4.35 8.31
C ARG A 59 -4.69 -5.41 9.00
N ILE A 60 -4.93 -6.68 8.69
CA ILE A 60 -4.17 -7.80 9.27
C ILE A 60 -2.71 -7.71 8.87
N VAL A 61 -2.44 -7.59 7.57
CA VAL A 61 -1.10 -7.54 6.98
C VAL A 61 -0.33 -6.32 7.51
N SER A 62 -0.92 -5.13 7.49
CA SER A 62 -0.30 -3.93 8.08
C SER A 62 -0.07 -4.08 9.59
N GLY A 63 -1.01 -4.72 10.31
CA GLY A 63 -0.90 -4.99 11.75
C GLY A 63 0.21 -5.97 12.11
N LEU A 64 0.40 -7.03 11.32
CA LEU A 64 1.55 -7.94 11.43
C LEU A 64 2.86 -7.21 11.13
N GLY A 65 2.87 -6.35 10.12
CA GLY A 65 4.00 -5.49 9.80
C GLY A 65 4.42 -4.62 10.97
N LEU A 66 3.46 -3.90 11.57
CA LEU A 66 3.68 -3.11 12.77
C LEU A 66 4.12 -3.98 13.96
N ALA A 67 3.54 -5.16 14.15
CA ALA A 67 3.92 -6.08 15.22
C ALA A 67 5.40 -6.47 15.13
N LEU A 68 5.92 -6.77 13.94
CA LEU A 68 7.34 -7.10 13.75
C LEU A 68 8.27 -5.91 14.05
N LEU A 69 7.86 -4.70 13.68
CA LEU A 69 8.58 -3.47 14.07
C LEU A 69 8.60 -3.28 15.59
N LEU A 70 7.44 -3.47 16.24
CA LEU A 70 7.29 -3.38 17.69
C LEU A 70 8.13 -4.43 18.42
N MET A 71 8.21 -5.66 17.91
CA MET A 71 9.06 -6.70 18.49
C MET A 71 10.53 -6.26 18.57
N ARG A 72 11.02 -5.54 17.55
CA ARG A 72 12.38 -4.99 17.57
C ARG A 72 12.53 -3.86 18.58
N TRP A 73 11.59 -2.91 18.61
CA TRP A 73 11.66 -1.74 19.51
C TRP A 73 11.49 -2.11 20.98
N LEU A 74 10.61 -3.07 21.26
CA LEU A 74 10.32 -3.55 22.61
C LEU A 74 11.31 -4.64 23.07
N ASP A 75 12.27 -5.04 22.22
CA ASP A 75 13.25 -6.07 22.56
C ASP A 75 14.04 -5.69 23.82
N SER A 76 14.50 -4.45 23.98
CA SER A 76 15.25 -4.09 25.20
C SER A 76 14.39 -4.12 26.47
N PHE A 77 13.07 -4.01 26.35
CA PHE A 77 12.16 -3.82 27.50
C PHE A 77 11.52 -5.12 27.99
N VAL A 78 11.19 -6.06 27.09
CA VAL A 78 10.46 -7.28 27.45
C VAL A 78 11.42 -8.46 27.58
N LYS A 79 11.54 -9.04 28.78
CA LYS A 79 12.47 -10.15 29.06
C LYS A 79 12.13 -11.45 28.31
N SER A 80 10.85 -11.82 28.26
CA SER A 80 10.37 -13.06 27.64
C SER A 80 10.10 -12.88 26.15
N ARG A 81 10.59 -13.81 25.31
CA ARG A 81 10.38 -13.82 23.85
C ARG A 81 8.93 -14.06 23.48
N LEU A 82 8.26 -14.98 24.17
CA LEU A 82 6.85 -15.27 23.94
C LEU A 82 5.98 -14.06 24.32
N THR A 83 6.27 -13.43 25.45
CA THR A 83 5.55 -12.21 25.88
C THR A 83 5.77 -11.07 24.90
N LEU A 84 7.00 -10.89 24.39
CA LEU A 84 7.30 -9.89 23.37
C LEU A 84 6.49 -10.13 22.08
N LEU A 85 6.44 -11.37 21.60
CA LEU A 85 5.66 -11.75 20.42
C LEU A 85 4.17 -11.46 20.63
N VAL A 86 3.57 -12.00 21.70
CA VAL A 86 2.14 -11.85 21.98
C VAL A 86 1.78 -10.37 22.16
N LEU A 87 2.57 -9.62 22.95
CA LEU A 87 2.33 -8.21 23.18
C LEU A 87 2.41 -7.41 21.88
N SER A 88 3.44 -7.64 21.07
CA SER A 88 3.64 -6.90 19.82
C SER A 88 2.57 -7.24 18.78
N CYS A 89 2.15 -8.50 18.67
CA CYS A 89 1.04 -8.92 17.81
C CYS A 89 -0.27 -8.28 18.25
N THR A 90 -0.60 -8.33 19.53
CA THR A 90 -1.84 -7.73 20.05
C THR A 90 -1.85 -6.23 19.82
N LEU A 91 -0.76 -5.52 20.16
CA LEU A 91 -0.66 -4.09 19.93
C LEU A 91 -0.69 -3.73 18.45
N GLY A 92 0.11 -4.42 17.61
CA GLY A 92 0.19 -4.15 16.18
C GLY A 92 -1.15 -4.33 15.46
N LEU A 93 -1.81 -5.47 15.69
CA LEU A 93 -3.11 -5.78 15.10
C LEU A 93 -4.21 -4.84 15.63
N PHE A 94 -4.30 -4.63 16.94
CA PHE A 94 -5.31 -3.74 17.51
C PHE A 94 -5.14 -2.30 17.02
N SER A 95 -3.90 -1.79 17.01
CA SER A 95 -3.60 -0.45 16.53
C SER A 95 -3.95 -0.29 15.06
N MET A 96 -3.52 -1.20 14.17
CA MET A 96 -3.81 -1.06 12.74
C MET A 96 -5.29 -1.27 12.40
N TRP A 97 -5.96 -2.17 13.12
CA TRP A 97 -7.40 -2.38 12.98
C TRP A 97 -8.19 -1.09 13.19
N HIS A 98 -7.90 -0.38 14.28
CA HIS A 98 -8.59 0.87 14.62
C HIS A 98 -8.08 2.06 13.82
N LEU A 99 -6.76 2.21 13.64
CA LEU A 99 -6.17 3.38 12.99
C LEU A 99 -6.58 3.49 11.51
N GLN A 100 -6.48 2.41 10.74
CA GLN A 100 -6.91 2.43 9.33
C GLN A 100 -8.42 2.67 9.21
N LYS A 101 -9.22 2.06 10.10
CA LYS A 101 -10.67 2.27 10.12
C LYS A 101 -11.03 3.73 10.42
N ILE A 102 -10.51 4.28 11.52
CA ILE A 102 -10.77 5.66 11.95
C ILE A 102 -10.32 6.63 10.86
N LEU A 103 -9.15 6.42 10.28
CA LEU A 103 -8.61 7.28 9.22
C LEU A 103 -9.54 7.30 8.00
N VAL A 104 -9.92 6.12 7.48
CA VAL A 104 -10.82 6.02 6.31
C VAL A 104 -12.18 6.62 6.65
N ASP A 105 -12.79 6.27 7.78
CA ASP A 105 -14.11 6.76 8.19
C ASP A 105 -14.10 8.29 8.39
N THR A 106 -12.99 8.86 8.86
CA THR A 106 -12.83 10.31 9.01
C THR A 106 -12.77 11.02 7.65
N ILE A 107 -12.00 10.48 6.71
CA ILE A 107 -11.90 11.05 5.35
C ILE A 107 -13.22 10.91 4.59
N VAL A 108 -13.93 9.79 4.76
CA VAL A 108 -15.23 9.52 4.12
C VAL A 108 -16.34 10.38 4.70
N SER A 109 -16.38 10.57 6.02
CA SER A 109 -17.43 11.39 6.65
C SER A 109 -17.27 12.89 6.39
N GLY A 110 -16.06 13.36 6.05
CA GLY A 110 -15.79 14.73 5.63
C GLY A 110 -15.89 14.98 4.12
N ALA A 111 -16.47 14.06 3.34
CA ALA A 111 -16.57 14.19 1.89
C ALA A 111 -17.80 15.00 1.46
N ASP A 112 -17.58 16.02 0.62
CA ASP A 112 -18.67 16.80 0.04
C ASP A 112 -19.25 16.10 -1.19
N GLN A 113 -20.44 16.52 -1.65
CA GLN A 113 -21.08 15.94 -2.84
C GLN A 113 -20.18 16.02 -4.09
N GLN A 114 -19.35 17.05 -4.19
CA GLN A 114 -18.37 17.20 -5.28
C GLN A 114 -17.28 16.13 -5.23
N ASP A 115 -16.76 15.79 -4.04
CA ASP A 115 -15.75 14.74 -3.86
C ASP A 115 -16.30 13.36 -4.25
N LEU A 116 -17.52 13.09 -3.81
CA LEU A 116 -18.23 11.85 -4.14
C LEU A 116 -18.41 11.70 -5.65
N MET A 117 -18.84 12.77 -6.32
CA MET A 117 -19.01 12.80 -7.76
C MET A 117 -17.67 12.69 -8.50
N MET A 118 -16.63 13.37 -8.02
CA MET A 118 -15.30 13.32 -8.63
C MET A 118 -14.71 11.91 -8.57
N SER A 119 -14.77 11.26 -7.41
CA SER A 119 -14.32 9.88 -7.26
C SER A 119 -15.06 8.91 -8.18
N TRP A 120 -16.35 9.12 -8.40
CA TRP A 120 -17.12 8.30 -9.32
C TRP A 120 -16.70 8.55 -10.77
N ARG A 121 -16.61 9.82 -11.19
CA ARG A 121 -16.16 10.19 -12.55
C ARG A 121 -14.74 9.71 -12.84
N SER A 122 -13.84 9.80 -11.87
CA SER A 122 -12.47 9.34 -12.03
C SER A 122 -12.41 7.82 -12.21
N GLN A 123 -13.20 7.04 -11.45
CA GLN A 123 -13.29 5.59 -11.66
C GLN A 123 -13.75 5.22 -13.07
N LEU A 124 -14.76 5.91 -13.61
CA LEU A 124 -15.24 5.67 -14.98
C LEU A 124 -14.22 6.06 -16.06
N SER A 125 -13.47 7.13 -15.83
CA SER A 125 -12.44 7.61 -16.77
C SER A 125 -11.12 6.85 -16.69
N THR A 126 -10.97 5.86 -15.80
CA THR A 126 -9.73 5.09 -15.64
C THR A 126 -9.24 4.50 -16.96
N LEU A 127 -10.13 3.90 -17.77
CA LEU A 127 -9.73 3.32 -19.07
C LEU A 127 -9.20 4.38 -20.05
N GLU A 128 -9.77 5.58 -20.04
CA GLU A 128 -9.33 6.67 -20.89
C GLU A 128 -8.01 7.26 -20.41
N ALA A 129 -7.84 7.36 -19.09
CA ALA A 129 -6.59 7.76 -18.47
C ALA A 129 -5.46 6.79 -18.85
N LEU A 130 -5.71 5.47 -18.77
CA LEU A 130 -4.77 4.43 -19.17
C LEU A 130 -4.44 4.46 -20.67
N ASN A 131 -5.32 5.00 -21.51
CA ASN A 131 -5.05 5.18 -22.94
C ASN A 131 -4.37 6.53 -23.26
N GLY A 132 -4.06 7.34 -22.24
CA GLY A 132 -3.48 8.67 -22.39
C GLY A 132 -4.42 9.70 -23.01
N ARG A 133 -5.73 9.52 -22.80
CA ARG A 133 -6.78 10.36 -23.41
C ARG A 133 -7.41 11.37 -22.45
N ILE A 134 -6.85 11.54 -21.25
CA ILE A 134 -7.36 12.49 -20.26
C ILE A 134 -6.49 13.75 -20.20
N LEU A 135 -7.18 14.88 -20.10
CA LEU A 135 -6.63 16.20 -19.83
C LEU A 135 -7.09 16.64 -18.43
N LEU A 136 -6.17 17.19 -17.63
CA LEU A 136 -6.49 17.81 -16.35
C LEU A 136 -6.30 19.32 -16.49
N ARG A 137 -7.39 20.09 -16.45
CA ARG A 137 -7.37 21.54 -16.72
C ARG A 137 -6.62 21.90 -18.01
N GLY A 138 -6.81 21.10 -19.07
CA GLY A 138 -6.15 21.28 -20.36
C GLY A 138 -4.70 20.77 -20.47
N GLU A 139 -4.09 20.30 -19.38
CA GLU A 139 -2.76 19.69 -19.38
C GLU A 139 -2.84 18.19 -19.68
N THR A 140 -1.99 17.70 -20.58
CA THR A 140 -1.91 16.28 -20.93
C THR A 140 -1.24 15.47 -19.83
N LEU A 141 -1.91 14.40 -19.37
CA LEU A 141 -1.34 13.49 -18.38
C LEU A 141 -0.29 12.55 -18.99
N LEU A 142 -0.63 11.88 -20.09
CA LEU A 142 0.27 10.96 -20.79
C LEU A 142 0.21 11.27 -22.29
N ASN A 143 1.35 11.16 -22.98
CA ASN A 143 1.45 11.37 -24.43
C ASN A 143 1.08 10.10 -25.25
N GLY A 144 0.46 9.11 -24.61
CA GLY A 144 0.13 7.81 -25.17
C GLY A 144 -0.38 6.85 -24.10
N PRO A 145 -0.62 5.58 -24.45
CA PRO A 145 -1.05 4.57 -23.49
C PRO A 145 -0.07 4.42 -22.32
N ALA A 146 -0.61 4.19 -21.13
CA ALA A 146 0.16 3.89 -19.93
C ALA A 146 1.04 2.65 -20.19
N PRO A 147 2.36 2.75 -19.93
CA PRO A 147 3.26 1.61 -19.98
C PRO A 147 2.82 0.48 -19.03
N ASP A 148 3.20 -0.76 -19.34
CA ASP A 148 2.68 -1.95 -18.65
C ASP A 148 3.09 -2.05 -17.17
N ASP A 149 4.23 -1.46 -16.80
CA ASP A 149 4.74 -1.37 -15.43
C ASP A 149 3.89 -0.44 -14.54
N ILE A 150 3.39 0.68 -15.09
CA ILE A 150 2.63 1.69 -14.34
C ILE A 150 1.12 1.42 -14.41
N ARG A 151 0.66 0.70 -15.43
CA ARG A 151 -0.76 0.44 -15.68
C ARG A 151 -1.52 -0.13 -14.47
N PRO A 152 -1.01 -1.13 -13.71
CA PRO A 152 -1.71 -1.63 -12.52
C PRO A 152 -1.85 -0.55 -11.44
N VAL A 153 -0.79 0.17 -11.13
CA VAL A 153 -0.78 1.27 -10.15
C VAL A 153 -1.74 2.37 -10.54
N MET A 154 -1.66 2.79 -11.80
CA MET A 154 -2.52 3.83 -12.33
C MET A 154 -3.98 3.38 -12.30
N SER A 155 -4.29 2.14 -12.67
CA SER A 155 -5.66 1.63 -12.59
C SER A 155 -6.21 1.62 -11.16
N ALA A 156 -5.39 1.28 -10.16
CA ALA A 156 -5.78 1.21 -8.76
C ALA A 156 -5.87 2.58 -8.07
N LEU A 157 -4.97 3.51 -8.42
CA LEU A 157 -4.79 4.78 -7.72
C LEU A 157 -5.27 6.00 -8.50
N TRP A 158 -5.72 5.84 -9.75
CA TRP A 158 -6.19 6.95 -10.58
C TRP A 158 -7.23 7.78 -9.87
N ALA A 159 -8.29 7.14 -9.37
CA ALA A 159 -9.36 7.84 -8.69
C ALA A 159 -8.87 8.61 -7.44
N SER A 160 -7.92 8.03 -6.71
CA SER A 160 -7.36 8.60 -5.49
C SER A 160 -6.42 9.78 -5.78
N SER A 161 -5.70 9.72 -6.90
CA SER A 161 -4.77 10.77 -7.32
C SER A 161 -5.45 12.08 -7.69
N LEU A 162 -6.73 12.00 -8.07
CA LEU A 162 -7.54 13.15 -8.46
C LEU A 162 -8.45 13.62 -7.31
N ALA A 163 -8.34 13.02 -6.12
CA ALA A 163 -9.08 13.47 -4.96
C ALA A 163 -8.67 14.92 -4.63
N GLY A 164 -9.65 15.82 -4.52
CA GLY A 164 -9.42 17.27 -4.38
C GLY A 164 -9.62 18.07 -5.68
N LEU A 165 -9.74 17.44 -6.84
CA LEU A 165 -10.15 18.14 -8.05
C LEU A 165 -11.67 18.24 -8.15
N LEU A 166 -12.14 19.24 -8.90
CA LEU A 166 -13.56 19.35 -9.24
C LEU A 166 -13.90 18.40 -10.40
N PRO A 167 -15.14 17.90 -10.46
CA PRO A 167 -15.62 17.09 -11.57
C PRO A 167 -15.43 17.70 -12.97
N ASP A 168 -15.34 19.03 -13.06
CA ASP A 168 -15.18 19.80 -14.30
C ASP A 168 -13.71 20.06 -14.65
N ASP A 169 -12.76 19.72 -13.77
CA ASP A 169 -11.33 19.79 -14.06
C ASP A 169 -10.83 18.63 -14.93
N LEU A 170 -11.69 17.62 -15.17
CA LEU A 170 -11.37 16.39 -15.87
C LEU A 170 -12.06 16.37 -17.24
N ASP A 171 -11.25 16.45 -18.30
CA ASP A 171 -11.70 16.41 -19.68
C ASP A 171 -11.19 15.16 -20.39
N SER A 172 -12.09 14.49 -21.13
CA SER A 172 -11.69 13.46 -22.08
C SER A 172 -11.37 14.08 -23.42
N SER A 173 -10.23 13.75 -24.00
CA SER A 173 -9.87 14.09 -25.39
C SER A 173 -10.69 13.30 -26.43
N SER A 174 -11.48 12.30 -26.00
CA SER A 174 -12.29 11.48 -26.89
C SER A 174 -13.75 11.96 -26.96
N GLY A 175 -14.21 12.29 -28.17
CA GLY A 175 -15.57 12.80 -28.37
C GLY A 175 -16.67 11.80 -27.99
N ALA A 176 -16.42 10.48 -28.09
CA ALA A 176 -17.37 9.45 -27.66
C ALA A 176 -17.58 9.45 -26.14
N ALA A 177 -16.53 9.67 -25.35
CA ALA A 177 -16.61 9.76 -23.91
C ALA A 177 -17.39 11.00 -23.47
N GLN A 178 -17.07 12.14 -24.07
CA GLN A 178 -17.79 13.41 -23.83
C GLN A 178 -19.30 13.25 -24.10
N LEU A 179 -19.67 12.51 -25.15
CA LEU A 179 -21.08 12.22 -25.47
C LEU A 179 -21.75 11.26 -24.48
N ILE A 180 -21.06 10.19 -24.04
CA ILE A 180 -21.59 9.26 -23.03
C ILE A 180 -21.83 9.99 -21.70
N HIS A 181 -20.91 10.88 -21.31
CA HIS A 181 -21.04 11.71 -20.10
C HIS A 181 -22.19 12.73 -20.18
N GLY A 182 -22.45 13.30 -21.36
CA GLY A 182 -23.56 14.24 -21.56
C GLY A 182 -24.94 13.60 -21.67
N PHE A 183 -25.03 12.36 -22.19
CA PHE A 183 -26.31 11.68 -22.44
C PHE A 183 -26.78 10.78 -21.30
N PHE A 184 -25.86 10.18 -20.54
CA PHE A 184 -26.19 9.30 -19.43
C PHE A 184 -25.78 9.96 -18.12
N SER A 185 -26.74 10.59 -17.43
CA SER A 185 -26.64 10.90 -16.01
C SER A 185 -27.51 9.91 -15.22
N PRO A 186 -27.02 8.69 -14.90
CA PRO A 186 -27.77 7.81 -14.03
C PRO A 186 -28.06 8.52 -12.71
N GLN A 187 -29.27 8.34 -12.18
CA GLN A 187 -29.58 8.75 -10.82
C GLN A 187 -28.88 7.77 -9.87
N PHE A 188 -27.70 8.15 -9.39
CA PHE A 188 -26.96 7.33 -8.43
C PHE A 188 -27.53 7.53 -7.03
N THR A 189 -27.60 6.44 -6.27
CA THR A 189 -27.94 6.56 -4.85
C THR A 189 -26.74 7.13 -4.09
N SER A 190 -27.01 7.94 -3.06
CA SER A 190 -25.95 8.49 -2.19
C SER A 190 -25.05 7.40 -1.59
N GLU A 191 -25.63 6.24 -1.28
CA GLU A 191 -24.89 5.07 -0.78
C GLU A 191 -23.87 4.52 -1.78
N GLN A 192 -24.22 4.44 -3.07
CA GLN A 192 -23.30 3.98 -4.12
C GLN A 192 -22.11 4.93 -4.30
N LEU A 193 -22.38 6.24 -4.29
CA LEU A 193 -21.33 7.26 -4.40
C LEU A 193 -20.39 7.24 -3.18
N THR A 194 -20.97 7.08 -1.98
CA THR A 194 -20.19 6.96 -0.73
C THR A 194 -19.33 5.70 -0.74
N ALA A 195 -19.87 4.56 -1.21
CA ALA A 195 -19.11 3.32 -1.32
C ALA A 195 -17.95 3.44 -2.33
N ALA A 196 -18.19 4.08 -3.47
CA ALA A 196 -17.16 4.36 -4.47
C ALA A 196 -16.04 5.25 -3.91
N TYR A 197 -16.41 6.33 -3.20
CA TYR A 197 -15.45 7.21 -2.54
C TYR A 197 -14.65 6.48 -1.46
N ARG A 198 -15.32 5.64 -0.66
CA ARG A 198 -14.66 4.79 0.35
C ARG A 198 -13.60 3.88 -0.29
N LYS A 199 -13.89 3.25 -1.43
CA LYS A 199 -12.90 2.45 -2.19
C LYS A 199 -11.70 3.31 -2.61
N THR A 200 -11.96 4.50 -3.14
CA THR A 200 -10.92 5.46 -3.57
C THR A 200 -10.01 5.90 -2.43
N VAL A 201 -10.55 6.08 -1.22
CA VAL A 201 -9.76 6.45 -0.04
C VAL A 201 -9.04 5.24 0.55
N MET A 202 -9.72 4.10 0.65
CA MET A 202 -9.20 2.90 1.30
C MET A 202 -7.98 2.33 0.57
N THR A 203 -8.04 2.26 -0.76
CA THR A 203 -7.01 1.64 -1.60
C THR A 203 -5.60 2.20 -1.32
N PRO A 204 -5.33 3.52 -1.44
CA PRO A 204 -4.01 4.08 -1.15
C PRO A 204 -3.64 3.98 0.32
N VAL A 205 -4.60 4.10 1.25
CA VAL A 205 -4.30 3.99 2.70
C VAL A 205 -3.78 2.60 3.04
N VAL A 206 -4.45 1.57 2.53
CA VAL A 206 -4.05 0.17 2.75
C VAL A 206 -2.74 -0.11 2.03
N LEU A 207 -2.67 0.15 0.71
CA LEU A 207 -1.48 -0.10 -0.11
C LEU A 207 -0.25 0.64 0.42
N GLY A 208 -0.41 1.91 0.78
CA GLY A 208 0.69 2.74 1.24
C GLY A 208 1.22 2.31 2.61
N ALA A 209 0.32 1.99 3.55
CA ALA A 209 0.72 1.51 4.87
C ALA A 209 1.38 0.12 4.80
N SER A 210 0.79 -0.79 4.03
CA SER A 210 1.28 -2.16 3.87
C SER A 210 2.66 -2.15 3.20
N LEU A 211 2.81 -1.46 2.06
CA LEU A 211 4.09 -1.34 1.36
C LEU A 211 5.18 -0.73 2.24
N LEU A 212 4.87 0.33 3.01
CA LEU A 212 5.84 0.93 3.94
C LEU A 212 6.32 -0.09 4.98
N PHE A 213 5.40 -0.81 5.63
CA PHE A 213 5.77 -1.83 6.61
C PHE A 213 6.49 -3.02 5.99
N GLY A 214 6.10 -3.43 4.79
CA GLY A 214 6.78 -4.45 4.00
C GLY A 214 8.23 -4.11 3.76
N LEU A 215 8.51 -2.91 3.23
CA LEU A 215 9.86 -2.45 2.96
C LEU A 215 10.71 -2.29 4.22
N LEU A 216 10.14 -1.76 5.31
CA LEU A 216 10.86 -1.64 6.58
C LEU A 216 11.22 -3.01 7.18
N ASN A 217 10.32 -3.99 7.11
CA ASN A 217 10.59 -5.34 7.60
C ASN A 217 11.54 -6.10 6.66
N LEU A 218 11.47 -5.87 5.34
CA LEU A 218 12.42 -6.42 4.38
C LEU A 218 13.84 -5.88 4.62
N CYS A 219 13.98 -4.58 4.93
CA CYS A 219 15.25 -3.99 5.36
C CYS A 219 15.78 -4.65 6.64
N GLN A 220 14.89 -4.95 7.61
CA GLN A 220 15.28 -5.68 8.83
C GLN A 220 15.73 -7.10 8.54
N PHE A 221 15.05 -7.79 7.62
CA PHE A 221 15.43 -9.12 7.19
C PHE A 221 16.84 -9.13 6.59
N PHE A 222 17.12 -8.26 5.61
CA PHE A 222 18.43 -8.20 4.98
C PHE A 222 19.52 -7.75 5.96
N ALA A 223 19.25 -6.77 6.82
CA ALA A 223 20.19 -6.37 7.86
C ALA A 223 20.54 -7.55 8.80
N GLY A 224 19.53 -8.29 9.24
CA GLY A 224 19.73 -9.46 10.11
C GLY A 224 20.41 -10.63 9.40
N LEU A 225 20.14 -10.85 8.10
CA LEU A 225 20.79 -11.86 7.28
C LEU A 225 22.29 -11.55 7.12
N VAL A 226 22.65 -10.30 6.79
CA VAL A 226 24.04 -9.85 6.71
C VAL A 226 24.74 -10.01 8.06
N ALA A 227 24.08 -9.61 9.15
CA ALA A 227 24.63 -9.79 10.50
C ALA A 227 24.87 -11.27 10.86
N LEU A 228 23.93 -12.15 10.48
CA LEU A 228 24.04 -13.59 10.66
C LEU A 228 25.20 -14.17 9.84
N MET A 229 25.34 -13.77 8.58
CA MET A 229 26.45 -14.20 7.71
C MET A 229 27.81 -13.77 8.26
N LEU A 230 27.95 -12.52 8.72
CA LEU A 230 29.19 -12.03 9.34
C LEU A 230 29.53 -12.79 10.62
N THR A 231 28.52 -13.17 11.41
CA THR A 231 28.70 -14.01 12.61
C THR A 231 29.21 -15.40 12.22
N PHE A 232 28.62 -16.03 11.19
CA PHE A 232 29.08 -17.33 10.69
C PHE A 232 30.49 -17.27 10.10
N ALA A 233 30.84 -16.19 9.42
CA ALA A 233 32.18 -15.94 8.88
C ALA A 233 33.22 -15.57 9.94
N ARG A 234 32.85 -15.51 11.23
CA ARG A 234 33.71 -15.09 12.36
C ARG A 234 34.30 -13.67 12.19
N GLN A 235 33.60 -12.79 11.47
CA GLN A 235 34.00 -11.40 11.21
C GLN A 235 33.41 -10.44 12.25
N GLU A 236 33.59 -10.74 13.55
CA GLU A 236 32.96 -9.98 14.64
C GLU A 236 33.40 -8.51 14.69
N SER A 237 34.65 -8.23 14.33
CA SER A 237 35.17 -6.85 14.27
C SER A 237 34.50 -5.99 13.20
N MET A 238 34.06 -6.60 12.10
CA MET A 238 33.33 -5.89 11.04
C MET A 238 31.87 -5.70 11.44
N LEU A 239 31.26 -6.71 12.05
CA LEU A 239 29.90 -6.62 12.58
C LEU A 239 29.75 -5.51 13.62
N GLU A 240 30.68 -5.39 14.56
CA GLU A 240 30.66 -4.34 15.59
C GLU A 240 30.71 -2.92 15.00
N ARG A 241 31.47 -2.72 13.91
CA ARG A 241 31.54 -1.43 13.21
C ARG A 241 30.28 -1.13 12.41
N CYS A 242 29.72 -2.14 11.74
CA CYS A 242 28.62 -1.95 10.80
C CYS A 242 27.24 -2.07 11.43
N LYS A 243 27.07 -2.75 12.57
CA LYS A 243 25.75 -3.08 13.15
C LYS A 243 24.85 -1.88 13.38
N PHE A 244 25.43 -0.73 13.76
CA PHE A 244 24.66 0.49 14.01
C PHE A 244 24.15 1.12 12.71
N TRP A 245 24.94 1.04 11.63
CA TRP A 245 24.64 1.68 10.35
C TRP A 245 23.88 0.79 9.39
N LEU A 246 23.95 -0.53 9.53
CA LEU A 246 23.43 -1.49 8.56
C LEU A 246 21.92 -1.35 8.29
N LEU A 247 21.11 -1.29 9.34
CA LEU A 247 19.67 -1.13 9.18
C LEU A 247 19.30 0.29 8.72
N PRO A 248 19.81 1.38 9.33
CA PRO A 248 19.54 2.73 8.84
C PRO A 248 19.95 2.93 7.38
N SER A 249 21.11 2.42 6.96
CA SER A 249 21.58 2.57 5.58
C SER A 249 20.71 1.82 4.58
N LEU A 250 20.30 0.59 4.91
CA LEU A 250 19.36 -0.18 4.08
C LEU A 250 18.00 0.50 4.00
N THR A 251 17.47 1.01 5.12
CA THR A 251 16.22 1.76 5.12
C THR A 251 16.30 3.02 4.27
N VAL A 252 17.35 3.83 4.43
CA VAL A 252 17.56 5.04 3.62
C VAL A 252 17.70 4.69 2.15
N LEU A 253 18.47 3.65 1.81
CA LEU A 253 18.61 3.18 0.44
C LEU A 253 17.26 2.73 -0.13
N CYS A 254 16.48 1.95 0.63
CA CYS A 254 15.18 1.46 0.21
C CYS A 254 14.17 2.60 -0.01
N LEU A 255 14.11 3.58 0.91
CA LEU A 255 13.27 4.76 0.76
C LEU A 255 13.72 5.63 -0.43
N ALA A 256 15.04 5.79 -0.62
CA ALA A 256 15.58 6.50 -1.77
C ALA A 256 15.22 5.78 -3.07
N LEU A 257 15.40 4.47 -3.17
CA LEU A 257 15.02 3.67 -4.34
C LEU A 257 13.51 3.69 -4.60
N SER A 258 12.68 3.81 -3.56
CA SER A 258 11.23 3.96 -3.70
C SER A 258 10.81 5.33 -4.22
N TRP A 259 11.67 6.35 -4.07
CA TRP A 259 11.39 7.73 -4.48
C TRP A 259 12.13 8.15 -5.77
N TRP A 260 13.22 7.47 -6.09
CA TRP A 260 14.16 7.82 -7.16
C TRP A 260 13.61 7.61 -8.58
N PRO A 261 12.91 6.51 -8.92
CA PRO A 261 12.34 6.37 -10.24
C PRO A 261 11.12 7.29 -10.35
N GLY A 262 11.34 8.49 -10.89
CA GLY A 262 10.24 9.26 -11.47
C GLY A 262 9.61 8.42 -12.57
N ASN A 263 8.28 8.28 -12.55
CA ASN A 263 7.54 7.54 -13.56
C ASN A 263 6.82 8.51 -14.51
N VAL A 264 6.38 8.03 -15.68
CA VAL A 264 5.75 8.91 -16.69
C VAL A 264 4.51 9.64 -16.17
N TRP A 265 3.86 9.10 -15.14
CA TRP A 265 2.70 9.70 -14.50
C TRP A 265 3.08 10.84 -13.54
N THR A 266 3.98 10.59 -12.59
CA THR A 266 4.44 11.56 -11.58
C THR A 266 5.32 12.67 -12.15
N THR A 267 5.91 12.44 -13.32
CA THR A 267 6.68 13.44 -14.07
C THR A 267 5.82 14.28 -15.00
N SER A 268 4.54 13.92 -15.20
CA SER A 268 3.64 14.66 -16.08
C SER A 268 3.31 16.06 -15.52
N PRO A 269 3.18 17.08 -16.38
CA PRO A 269 2.77 18.43 -15.98
C PRO A 269 1.39 18.42 -15.29
N ALA A 270 0.46 17.64 -15.82
CA ALA A 270 -0.88 17.48 -15.25
C ALA A 270 -0.83 16.96 -13.80
N TYR A 271 0.01 15.97 -13.49
CA TYR A 271 0.15 15.48 -12.12
C TYR A 271 0.83 16.51 -11.21
N GLN A 272 1.95 17.09 -11.63
CA GLN A 272 2.75 17.98 -10.79
C GLN A 272 2.11 19.35 -10.53
N ARG A 273 1.37 19.89 -11.51
CA ARG A 273 0.79 21.24 -11.42
C ARG A 273 -0.67 21.24 -11.00
N VAL A 274 -1.40 20.15 -11.25
CA VAL A 274 -2.85 20.10 -11.03
C VAL A 274 -3.21 19.06 -9.96
N ALA A 275 -2.95 17.78 -10.21
CA ALA A 275 -3.44 16.70 -9.33
C ALA A 275 -2.78 16.71 -7.94
N SER A 276 -1.44 16.70 -7.88
CA SER A 276 -0.69 16.66 -6.61
C SER A 276 -0.96 17.89 -5.73
N PRO A 277 -0.90 19.14 -6.24
CA PRO A 277 -1.22 20.32 -5.43
C PRO A 277 -2.65 20.32 -4.89
N ALA A 278 -3.64 19.94 -5.70
CA ALA A 278 -5.04 19.87 -5.26
C ALA A 278 -5.23 18.82 -4.16
N LEU A 279 -4.60 17.64 -4.32
CA LEU A 279 -4.64 16.57 -3.33
C LEU A 279 -4.05 17.01 -1.98
N TRP A 280 -2.92 17.71 -1.98
CA TRP A 280 -2.30 18.22 -0.75
C TRP A 280 -3.09 19.36 -0.10
N ALA A 281 -3.74 20.21 -0.90
CA ALA A 281 -4.55 21.32 -0.40
C ALA A 281 -5.85 20.83 0.24
N ASP A 282 -6.59 19.98 -0.47
CA ASP A 282 -7.97 19.64 -0.11
C ASP A 282 -8.08 18.32 0.66
N LYS A 283 -7.14 17.39 0.47
CA LYS A 283 -7.14 16.05 1.11
C LYS A 283 -5.79 15.71 1.77
N PRO A 284 -5.32 16.52 2.75
CA PRO A 284 -3.98 16.38 3.34
C PRO A 284 -3.75 15.06 4.10
N TYR A 285 -4.80 14.39 4.58
CA TYR A 285 -4.67 13.08 5.23
C TYR A 285 -4.52 11.93 4.24
N LEU A 286 -5.01 12.10 3.01
CA LEU A 286 -4.93 11.09 1.94
C LEU A 286 -3.64 11.25 1.12
N ALA A 287 -3.21 12.50 0.93
CA ALA A 287 -2.08 12.86 0.06
C ALA A 287 -0.79 12.05 0.34
N PRO A 288 -0.34 11.85 1.59
CA PRO A 288 0.89 11.10 1.86
C PRO A 288 0.83 9.66 1.37
N PHE A 289 -0.33 9.00 1.50
CA PHE A 289 -0.51 7.62 1.09
C PHE A 289 -0.52 7.48 -0.42
N VAL A 290 -1.17 8.40 -1.12
CA VAL A 290 -1.23 8.42 -2.59
C VAL A 290 0.15 8.74 -3.16
N GLU A 291 0.80 9.81 -2.74
CA GLU A 291 2.14 10.20 -3.24
C GLU A 291 3.17 9.10 -3.00
N TRP A 292 3.15 8.50 -1.80
CA TRP A 292 4.00 7.36 -1.49
C TRP A 292 3.73 6.19 -2.42
N SER A 293 2.47 5.78 -2.57
CA SER A 293 2.11 4.57 -3.33
C SER A 293 2.39 4.73 -4.82
N VAL A 294 2.09 5.89 -5.40
CA VAL A 294 2.30 6.16 -6.84
C VAL A 294 3.80 6.14 -7.20
N ARG A 295 4.70 6.45 -6.26
CA ARG A 295 6.16 6.45 -6.47
C ARG A 295 6.79 5.12 -6.11
N ALA A 296 6.44 4.58 -4.95
CA ALA A 296 7.07 3.41 -4.39
C ALA A 296 6.63 2.13 -5.11
N GLU A 297 5.35 1.96 -5.44
CA GLU A 297 4.87 0.70 -6.03
C GLU A 297 5.61 0.34 -7.33
N PRO A 298 5.72 1.24 -8.34
CA PRO A 298 6.39 0.90 -9.60
C PRO A 298 7.85 0.47 -9.42
N ALA A 299 8.54 0.96 -8.37
CA ALA A 299 9.92 0.58 -8.08
C ALA A 299 10.06 -0.89 -7.63
N TRP A 300 8.97 -1.50 -7.15
CA TRP A 300 8.96 -2.85 -6.58
C TRP A 300 8.03 -3.82 -7.33
N ALA A 301 7.32 -3.37 -8.36
CA ALA A 301 6.32 -4.14 -9.12
C ALA A 301 6.82 -5.52 -9.58
N ASP A 302 8.02 -5.58 -10.17
CA ASP A 302 8.61 -6.85 -10.63
C ASP A 302 8.85 -7.83 -9.47
N SER A 303 9.35 -7.31 -8.34
CA SER A 303 9.61 -8.12 -7.15
C SER A 303 8.30 -8.63 -6.55
N VAL A 304 7.29 -7.77 -6.52
CA VAL A 304 5.94 -8.06 -6.02
C VAL A 304 5.26 -9.15 -6.86
N ALA A 305 5.29 -9.02 -8.19
CA ALA A 305 4.70 -9.98 -9.12
C ALA A 305 5.41 -11.34 -9.08
N TRP A 306 6.75 -11.34 -9.00
CA TRP A 306 7.52 -12.58 -8.88
C TRP A 306 7.20 -13.33 -7.59
N VAL A 307 7.12 -12.64 -6.45
CA VAL A 307 6.80 -13.28 -5.16
C VAL A 307 5.39 -13.87 -5.17
N HIS A 308 4.40 -13.15 -5.71
CA HIS A 308 3.02 -13.63 -5.77
C HIS A 308 2.87 -14.92 -6.60
N SER A 309 3.39 -14.91 -7.83
CA SER A 309 3.26 -16.02 -8.77
C SER A 309 4.12 -17.23 -8.39
N VAL A 310 5.39 -16.99 -8.01
CA VAL A 310 6.36 -18.07 -7.79
C VAL A 310 6.28 -18.64 -6.39
N LEU A 311 6.12 -17.80 -5.35
CA LEU A 311 6.18 -18.25 -3.96
C LEU A 311 4.80 -18.57 -3.37
N LEU A 312 3.75 -17.83 -3.74
CA LEU A 312 2.38 -18.09 -3.23
C LEU A 312 1.43 -18.71 -4.25
N GLN A 313 1.88 -19.01 -5.48
CA GLN A 313 1.09 -19.70 -6.51
C GLN A 313 -0.28 -19.05 -6.72
N ASP A 314 -0.30 -17.72 -6.84
CA ASP A 314 -1.50 -16.92 -7.13
C ASP A 314 -2.59 -17.02 -6.03
N PHE A 315 -2.18 -16.97 -4.76
CA PHE A 315 -3.10 -17.04 -3.61
C PHE A 315 -4.20 -15.95 -3.65
N GLU A 316 -5.46 -16.36 -3.56
CA GLU A 316 -6.62 -15.48 -3.83
C GLU A 316 -7.04 -14.54 -2.68
N PHE A 317 -6.45 -14.64 -1.48
CA PHE A 317 -6.75 -13.81 -0.30
C PHE A 317 -8.26 -13.68 0.05
N LYS A 318 -8.98 -14.81 0.16
CA LYS A 318 -10.39 -14.83 0.62
C LYS A 318 -10.51 -14.55 2.12
N SER A 319 -11.69 -14.09 2.60
CA SER A 319 -11.94 -13.84 4.03
C SER A 319 -11.52 -15.02 4.91
N PRO A 320 -10.70 -14.81 5.96
CA PRO A 320 -10.39 -15.86 6.93
C PRO A 320 -11.63 -16.26 7.77
N ILE A 321 -12.69 -15.45 7.77
CA ILE A 321 -13.92 -15.70 8.53
C ILE A 321 -14.88 -16.63 7.77
N GLY A 322 -14.78 -16.69 6.43
CA GLY A 322 -15.55 -17.64 5.61
C GLY A 322 -15.13 -19.10 5.84
N PHE A 323 -13.86 -19.33 6.19
CA PHE A 323 -13.33 -20.67 6.49
C PHE A 323 -14.02 -21.34 7.70
N PHE A 324 -14.62 -20.56 8.61
CA PHE A 324 -15.39 -21.06 9.77
C PHE A 324 -16.89 -21.17 9.51
N LYS A 325 -17.38 -20.76 8.33
CA LYS A 325 -18.80 -20.91 7.94
C LYS A 325 -19.07 -22.13 7.07
N ASP A 326 -18.02 -22.66 6.42
CA ASP A 326 -18.12 -23.82 5.53
C ASP A 326 -17.58 -25.12 6.19
N GLN A 327 -17.56 -25.18 7.53
CA GLN A 327 -17.40 -26.42 8.31
C GLN A 327 -18.64 -26.68 9.17
#